data_AF-A0A852NJU4-F1
#
_entry.id   AF-A0A852NJU4-F1
#
_cell.length_a   1.000
_cell.length_b   1.000
_cell.length_c   1.000
_cell.angle_alpha   90.00
_cell.angle_beta   90.00
_cell.angle_gamma   90.00
#
_symmetry.space_group_name_H-M   'P 1'
#
loop_
_entity.id
_entity.type
_entity.pdbx_description
1 polymer ?
#
loop_
_entity_poly.entity_id
_entity_poly.type
_entity_poly.pdbx_seq_one_letter_code
_entity_poly.pdbx_strand_id
1 'polypeptide(L)' 'PQTLCQVALYAMGRCPDVFPHPERYDPRRWLGKDDTTFKALAFGFGARQCIGRRLAEAEMMLFLAHV' A
#
# COMPACT_ATOMS: atom_id res chain seq x y z
N PRO A 1 10.57 -17.02 -23.89
CA PRO A 1 10.55 -15.54 -23.88
C PRO A 1 11.04 -14.99 -22.53
N GLN A 2 12.09 -14.17 -22.52
CA GLN A 2 12.68 -13.55 -21.32
C GLN A 2 12.23 -12.08 -21.16
N THR A 3 10.92 -11.83 -21.20
CA THR A 3 10.41 -10.47 -20.98
C THR A 3 10.45 -10.15 -19.49
N LEU A 4 11.21 -9.12 -19.13
CA LEU A 4 11.22 -8.56 -17.77
C LEU A 4 9.92 -7.80 -17.51
N CYS A 5 9.25 -8.11 -16.41
CA CYS A 5 8.11 -7.36 -15.89
C CYS A 5 8.48 -6.80 -14.52
N GLN A 6 8.32 -5.49 -14.33
CA GLN A 6 8.61 -4.81 -13.07
C GLN A 6 7.40 -4.01 -12.59
N VAL A 7 7.23 -3.97 -11.27
CA VAL A 7 6.16 -3.21 -10.61
C VAL A 7 6.78 -1.98 -9.94
N ALA A 8 6.40 -0.79 -10.40
CA ALA A 8 6.89 0.48 -9.87
C ALA A 8 6.08 0.91 -8.64
N LEU A 9 6.33 0.27 -7.49
CA LEU A 9 5.55 0.49 -6.25
C LEU A 9 5.49 1.98 -5.82
N TYR A 10 6.60 2.71 -5.96
CA TYR A 10 6.65 4.12 -5.60
C TYR A 10 5.70 4.99 -6.45
N ALA A 11 5.70 4.78 -7.77
CA ALA A 11 4.84 5.51 -8.70
C ALA A 11 3.37 5.11 -8.54
N MET A 12 3.10 3.82 -8.32
CA MET A 12 1.73 3.33 -8.07
C MET A 12 1.10 4.00 -6.86
N GLY A 13 1.84 4.10 -5.74
CA GLY A 13 1.37 4.77 -4.53
C GLY A 13 1.18 6.29 -4.68
N ARG A 14 1.61 6.87 -5.82
CA ARG A 14 1.54 8.30 -6.14
C ARG A 14 0.77 8.61 -7.42
N CYS A 15 0.07 7.64 -7.99
CA CYS A 15 -0.71 7.86 -9.19
C CYS A 15 -1.93 8.76 -8.87
N PRO A 16 -2.06 9.97 -9.46
CA PRO A 16 -3.16 10.88 -9.16
C PRO A 16 -4.54 10.32 -9.58
N ASP A 17 -4.57 9.41 -10.56
CA ASP A 17 -5.79 8.74 -11.03
C ASP A 17 -6.34 7.75 -9.99
N VAL A 18 -5.47 7.27 -9.09
CA VAL A 18 -5.83 6.33 -8.01
C VAL A 18 -5.91 7.04 -6.66
N PHE A 19 -4.98 7.98 -6.42
CA PHE A 19 -4.81 8.72 -5.18
C PHE A 19 -4.87 10.23 -5.47
N PRO A 20 -6.05 10.85 -5.34
CA PRO A 20 -6.16 12.31 -5.43
C PRO A 20 -5.19 12.99 -4.45
N HIS A 21 -4.47 14.01 -4.92
CA HIS A 21 -3.40 14.69 -4.19
C HIS A 21 -2.41 13.71 -3.54
N PRO A 22 -1.64 12.94 -4.34
CA PRO A 22 -0.82 11.83 -3.86
C PRO A 22 0.33 12.25 -2.94
N GLU A 23 0.86 13.46 -3.12
CA GLU A 23 1.92 14.01 -2.27
C GLU A 23 1.42 14.56 -0.93
N ARG A 24 0.09 14.64 -0.74
CA ARG A 24 -0.51 15.07 0.53
C ARG A 24 -0.76 13.87 1.42
N TYR A 25 -0.19 13.91 2.62
CA TYR A 25 -0.55 12.99 3.70
C TYR A 25 -1.99 13.27 4.15
N ASP A 26 -2.91 12.37 3.78
CA ASP A 26 -4.31 12.40 4.22
C ASP A 26 -4.75 10.98 4.61
N PRO A 27 -4.73 10.64 5.91
CA PRO A 27 -5.18 9.33 6.40
C PRO A 27 -6.65 9.03 6.10
N ARG A 28 -7.49 10.06 5.93
CA ARG A 28 -8.94 9.90 5.75
C ARG A 28 -9.28 9.24 4.41
N ARG A 29 -8.35 9.21 3.45
CA ARG A 29 -8.53 8.51 2.17
C ARG A 29 -8.78 7.02 2.31
N TRP A 30 -8.50 6.45 3.48
CA TRP A 30 -8.71 5.03 3.80
C TRP A 30 -10.03 4.75 4.56
N LEU A 31 -10.82 5.78 4.90
CA LEU A 31 -12.01 5.64 5.76
C LEU A 31 -13.31 5.24 5.02
N GLY A 32 -13.21 4.62 3.85
CA GLY A 32 -14.36 4.21 3.03
C GLY A 32 -14.30 2.74 2.62
N LYS A 33 -15.44 2.20 2.14
CA LYS A 33 -15.44 0.94 1.41
C LYS A 33 -14.92 1.20 0.01
N ASP A 34 -13.77 0.61 -0.29
CA ASP A 34 -13.14 0.72 -1.58
C ASP A 34 -12.80 -0.69 -2.05
N ASP A 35 -13.51 -1.17 -3.07
CA ASP A 35 -13.47 -2.57 -3.51
C ASP A 35 -12.25 -2.89 -4.40
N THR A 36 -11.35 -1.92 -4.60
CA THR A 36 -10.16 -2.11 -5.43
C THR A 36 -9.01 -2.74 -4.65
N THR A 37 -8.81 -4.04 -4.83
CA THR A 37 -7.85 -4.90 -4.10
C THR A 37 -6.37 -4.53 -4.29
N PHE A 38 -6.01 -3.68 -5.25
CA PHE A 38 -4.63 -3.43 -5.67
C PHE A 38 -4.17 -1.96 -5.64
N LYS A 39 -4.89 -1.07 -4.94
CA LYS A 39 -4.50 0.36 -4.86
C LYS A 39 -3.15 0.57 -4.20
N ALA A 40 -2.81 -0.22 -3.18
CA ALA A 40 -1.54 -0.13 -2.49
C ALA A 40 -0.90 -1.52 -2.34
N LEU A 41 0.38 -1.60 -2.68
CA LEU A 41 1.18 -2.83 -2.66
C LEU A 41 2.50 -2.66 -1.91
N ALA A 42 2.48 -1.88 -0.83
CA ALA A 42 3.68 -1.59 -0.02
C ALA A 42 4.40 -2.85 0.48
N PHE A 43 3.65 -3.92 0.74
CA PHE A 43 4.16 -5.23 1.14
C PHE A 43 4.06 -6.30 0.04
N GLY A 44 3.78 -5.90 -1.20
CA GLY A 44 3.52 -6.81 -2.32
C GLY A 44 2.21 -7.62 -2.17
N PHE A 45 2.03 -8.60 -3.04
CA PHE A 45 0.84 -9.47 -3.07
C PHE A 45 1.20 -10.90 -3.54
N GLY A 46 0.36 -11.88 -3.18
CA GLY A 46 0.50 -13.26 -3.60
C GLY A 46 1.59 -14.04 -2.86
N ALA A 47 2.07 -15.12 -3.47
CA ALA A 47 3.04 -16.06 -2.86
C ALA A 47 4.40 -15.44 -2.53
N ARG A 48 4.72 -14.27 -3.08
CA ARG A 48 5.98 -13.54 -2.88
C ARG A 48 5.79 -12.22 -2.14
N GLN A 49 4.63 -12.01 -1.50
CA GLN A 49 4.42 -10.86 -0.62
C GLN A 49 5.38 -10.89 0.56
N CYS A 50 5.65 -9.73 1.15
CA CYS A 50 6.49 -9.60 2.33
C CYS A 50 5.96 -10.48 3.47
N ILE A 51 6.81 -11.39 3.95
CA ILE A 51 6.50 -12.28 5.08
C ILE A 51 6.22 -11.51 6.37
N GLY A 52 6.85 -10.33 6.54
CA GLY A 52 6.70 -9.48 7.71
C GLY A 52 5.47 -8.57 7.71
N ARG A 53 4.62 -8.62 6.66
CA ARG A 53 3.47 -7.71 6.52
C ARG A 53 2.61 -7.63 7.78
N ARG A 54 2.23 -8.79 8.33
CA ARG A 54 1.31 -8.86 9.49
C ARG A 54 1.96 -8.34 10.76
N LEU A 55 3.25 -8.59 10.94
CA LEU A 55 4.01 -8.06 12.08
C LEU A 55 4.09 -6.53 11.98
N ALA A 56 4.49 -5.99 10.82
CA ALA A 56 4.59 -4.55 10.61
C ALA A 56 3.23 -3.84 10.78
N GLU A 57 2.15 -4.39 10.23
CA GLU A 57 0.79 -3.86 10.41
C GLU A 57 0.41 -3.84 11.91
N ALA A 58 0.70 -4.91 12.66
CA ALA A 58 0.41 -4.98 14.09
C ALA A 58 1.24 -3.95 14.89
N GLU A 59 2.54 -3.84 14.62
CA GLU A 59 3.42 -2.87 15.27
C GLU A 59 2.98 -1.43 14.98
N MET A 60 2.59 -1.12 13.74
CA MET A 60 2.04 0.20 13.38
C MET A 60 0.77 0.52 14.16
N MET A 61 -0.16 -0.43 14.30
CA MET A 61 -1.40 -0.23 15.05
C MET A 61 -1.14 -0.06 16.55
N LEU A 62 -0.25 -0.86 17.12
CA LEU A 62 0.16 -0.73 18.53
C LEU A 62 0.85 0.61 18.79
N PHE A 63 1.72 1.05 17.89
CA PHE A 63 2.38 2.35 17.97
C PHE A 63 1.37 3.49 17.94
N LEU A 64 0.41 3.48 17.00
CA LEU A 64 -0.64 4.48 16.89
C LEU A 64 -1.61 4.50 18.09
N ALA A 65 -1.80 3.36 18.77
CA ALA A 65 -2.63 3.28 19.95
C ALA A 65 -1.91 3.75 21.23
N HIS A 66 -0.58 3.72 21.23
CA HIS A 66 0.24 4.10 22.38
C HIS A 66 0.60 5.59 22.39
N VAL A 67 0.90 6.16 21.22
CA VAL A 67 1.12 7.61 21.01
C VAL A 67 -0.18 8.38 21.15
#